data_AF-A0A1B6HB10-F1
#
_entry.id   AF-A0A1B6HB10-F1
#
_cell.length_a   1.000
_cell.length_b   1.000
_cell.length_c   1.000
_cell.angle_alpha   90.00
_cell.angle_beta   90.00
_cell.angle_gamma   90.00
#
_symmetry.space_group_name_H-M   'P 1'
#
loop_
_entity.id
_entity.type
_entity.pdbx_description
1 polymer ?
#
loop_
_entity_poly.entity_id
_entity_poly.type
_entity_poly.pdbx_seq_one_letter_code
_entity_poly.pdbx_strand_id
1 'polypeptide(L)'
;ADIMALKVDKMGDTETVYEKKFEVTNEWCLAINNIDYVRQSIQPFVKELGMEDIIKRLADFRSPSAAEHCRDTLQLVMDNAVETVKNKILDLLETVADKMSPSVRRFLMEGAELADQENNYVDRLMQYLDENLTILSSQLNPDNFDRTLTIIFDKLSRIMFDLVENGLEKRKPPNFFANLHKTLHVLMGFFHQGEKEGSQHLLQTQGEMLPRIERLLTLHGMDTADLIMQVHQARLQEQRDMVSAADGLLTV
;
A
#
# COMPACT_ATOMS: atom_id res chain seq x y z
N ALA A 1 -18.00 -14.49 -7.91
CA ALA A 1 -16.75 -13.77 -7.66
C ALA A 1 -15.54 -14.73 -7.60
N ASP A 2 -15.60 -15.83 -6.85
CA ASP A 2 -14.45 -16.74 -6.68
C ASP A 2 -13.95 -17.40 -7.97
N ILE A 3 -14.85 -17.74 -8.90
CA ILE A 3 -14.45 -18.29 -10.21
C ILE A 3 -13.65 -17.26 -11.02
N MET A 4 -14.02 -15.97 -10.96
CA MET A 4 -13.26 -14.92 -11.64
C MET A 4 -11.89 -14.73 -10.97
N ALA A 5 -11.85 -14.71 -9.64
CA ALA A 5 -10.61 -14.62 -8.86
C ALA A 5 -9.62 -15.75 -9.24
N LEU A 6 -10.08 -16.99 -9.24
CA LEU A 6 -9.26 -18.15 -9.62
C LEU A 6 -8.77 -18.11 -11.07
N LYS A 7 -9.55 -17.48 -11.97
CA LYS A 7 -9.19 -17.37 -13.38
C LYS A 7 -8.07 -16.35 -13.60
N VAL A 8 -8.14 -15.20 -12.93
CA VAL A 8 -7.12 -14.15 -13.05
C VAL A 8 -5.85 -14.46 -12.26
N ASP A 9 -5.93 -15.28 -11.23
CA ASP A 9 -4.78 -15.67 -10.40
C ASP A 9 -3.63 -16.34 -11.18
N LYS A 10 -3.86 -16.87 -12.38
CA LYS A 10 -2.80 -17.45 -13.23
C LYS A 10 -2.31 -16.51 -14.33
N MET A 11 -2.87 -15.30 -14.41
CA MET A 11 -2.55 -14.31 -15.44
C MET A 11 -1.51 -13.31 -14.92
N GLY A 12 -0.67 -12.80 -15.83
CA GLY A 12 0.32 -11.77 -15.52
C GLY A 12 1.70 -12.30 -15.15
N ASP A 13 1.85 -13.60 -14.86
CA ASP A 13 3.15 -14.19 -14.59
C ASP A 13 3.96 -14.31 -15.89
N THR A 14 5.03 -13.50 -16.00
CA THR A 14 5.98 -13.55 -17.11
C THR A 14 7.28 -14.20 -16.62
N GLU A 15 7.78 -15.16 -17.39
CA GLU A 15 9.04 -15.84 -17.12
C GLU A 15 9.91 -15.81 -18.38
N THR A 16 10.99 -15.05 -18.30
CA THR A 16 12.04 -14.96 -19.32
C THR A 16 13.32 -15.59 -18.79
N VAL A 17 14.30 -15.83 -19.67
CA VAL A 17 15.62 -16.37 -19.28
C VAL A 17 16.33 -15.50 -18.24
N TYR A 18 16.00 -14.20 -18.18
CA TYR A 18 16.65 -13.22 -17.32
C TYR A 18 15.80 -12.80 -16.11
N GLU A 19 14.49 -13.00 -16.18
CA GLU A 19 13.57 -12.39 -15.23
C GLU A 19 12.25 -13.15 -15.14
N LYS A 20 11.85 -13.45 -13.91
CA LYS A 20 10.47 -13.80 -13.55
C LYS A 20 9.84 -12.59 -12.86
N LYS A 21 8.72 -12.10 -13.39
CA LYS A 21 7.96 -10.98 -12.80
C LYS A 21 6.46 -11.12 -13.07
N PHE A 22 5.67 -10.54 -12.19
CA PHE A 22 4.24 -10.37 -12.42
C PHE A 22 3.98 -9.01 -13.07
N GLU A 23 3.10 -8.96 -14.06
CA GLU A 23 2.58 -7.74 -14.66
C GLU A 23 1.05 -7.72 -14.54
N VAL A 24 0.51 -6.60 -14.10
CA VAL A 24 -0.92 -6.36 -14.05
C VAL A 24 -1.45 -6.37 -15.47
N THR A 25 -2.45 -7.21 -15.72
CA THR A 25 -3.09 -7.30 -17.02
C THR A 25 -4.47 -6.63 -17.00
N ASN A 26 -5.00 -6.31 -18.18
CA ASN A 26 -6.35 -5.74 -18.30
C ASN A 26 -7.42 -6.69 -17.74
N GLU A 27 -7.21 -8.00 -17.84
CA GLU A 27 -8.13 -9.03 -17.35
C GLU A 27 -8.32 -8.96 -15.83
N TRP A 28 -7.27 -8.62 -15.08
CA TRP A 28 -7.37 -8.38 -13.63
C TRP A 28 -8.32 -7.22 -13.33
N CYS A 29 -8.13 -6.10 -14.02
CA CYS A 29 -8.95 -4.91 -13.83
C CYS A 29 -10.40 -5.15 -14.26
N LEU A 30 -10.61 -5.84 -15.38
CA LEU A 30 -11.95 -6.25 -15.84
C LEU A 30 -12.64 -7.18 -14.84
N ALA A 31 -11.92 -8.12 -14.23
CA ALA A 31 -12.50 -9.00 -13.20
C ALA A 31 -12.95 -8.20 -11.97
N ILE A 32 -12.13 -7.26 -11.49
CA ILE A 32 -12.47 -6.38 -10.37
C ILE A 32 -13.69 -5.52 -10.71
N ASN A 33 -13.70 -4.88 -11.89
CA ASN A 33 -14.81 -4.05 -12.33
C ASN A 33 -16.11 -4.84 -12.51
N ASN A 34 -16.04 -6.07 -13.02
CA ASN A 34 -17.20 -6.93 -13.15
C ASN A 34 -17.80 -7.28 -11.78
N ILE A 35 -16.96 -7.50 -10.77
CA ILE A 35 -17.42 -7.76 -9.40
C ILE A 35 -18.00 -6.48 -8.79
N ASP A 36 -17.40 -5.31 -9.05
CA ASP A 36 -17.98 -4.03 -8.63
C ASP A 36 -19.32 -3.73 -9.31
N TYR A 37 -19.46 -4.08 -10.59
CA TYR A 37 -20.74 -4.00 -11.29
C TYR A 37 -21.82 -4.87 -10.63
N VAL A 38 -21.46 -6.08 -10.18
CA VAL A 38 -22.37 -6.93 -9.38
C VAL A 38 -22.77 -6.20 -8.09
N ARG A 39 -21.82 -5.60 -7.35
CA ARG A 39 -22.12 -4.80 -6.15
C ARG A 39 -23.13 -3.70 -6.44
N GLN A 40 -22.92 -2.93 -7.50
CA GLN A 40 -23.80 -1.83 -7.89
C GLN A 40 -25.19 -2.31 -8.31
N SER A 41 -25.28 -3.52 -8.89
CA SER A 41 -26.53 -4.11 -9.38
C SER A 41 -27.41 -4.71 -8.29
N ILE A 42 -26.89 -5.00 -7.08
CA ILE A 42 -27.67 -5.63 -6.00
C ILE A 42 -28.89 -4.77 -5.61
N GLN A 43 -28.72 -3.47 -5.40
CA GLN A 43 -29.85 -2.60 -5.01
C GLN A 43 -30.91 -2.46 -6.10
N PRO A 44 -30.56 -2.17 -7.37
CA PRO A 44 -31.52 -2.17 -8.48
C PRO A 44 -32.26 -3.49 -8.62
N PHE A 45 -31.55 -4.61 -8.54
CA PHE A 45 -32.13 -5.95 -8.68
C PHE A 45 -33.19 -6.23 -7.61
N VAL A 46 -32.96 -5.81 -6.37
CA VAL A 46 -33.96 -5.95 -5.30
C VAL A 46 -35.22 -5.12 -5.55
N LYS A 47 -35.07 -3.92 -6.12
CA LYS A 47 -36.22 -3.11 -6.52
C LYS A 47 -37.02 -3.79 -7.63
N GLU A 48 -36.33 -4.37 -8.62
CA GLU A 48 -36.96 -5.11 -9.73
C GLU A 48 -37.66 -6.39 -9.30
N LEU A 49 -37.18 -7.04 -8.24
CA LEU A 49 -37.84 -8.19 -7.60
C LEU A 49 -39.21 -7.85 -6.99
N GLY A 50 -39.62 -6.58 -6.94
CA GLY A 50 -40.91 -6.15 -6.40
C GLY A 50 -40.98 -6.32 -4.88
N MET A 51 -39.84 -6.20 -4.20
CA MET A 51 -39.74 -6.50 -2.76
C MET A 51 -40.67 -5.60 -1.92
N GLU A 52 -40.83 -4.34 -2.30
CA GLU A 52 -41.77 -3.42 -1.65
C GLU A 52 -43.23 -3.83 -1.83
N ASP A 53 -43.61 -4.36 -3.00
CA ASP A 53 -44.97 -4.85 -3.24
C ASP A 53 -45.26 -6.11 -2.41
N ILE A 54 -44.26 -6.98 -2.24
CA ILE A 54 -44.35 -8.17 -1.39
C ILE A 54 -44.53 -7.76 0.07
N ILE A 55 -43.70 -6.83 0.56
CA ILE A 55 -43.78 -6.32 1.95
C ILE A 55 -45.14 -5.66 2.19
N LYS A 56 -45.64 -4.88 1.23
CA LYS A 56 -46.97 -4.25 1.32
C LYS A 56 -48.09 -5.29 1.43
N ARG A 57 -48.08 -6.32 0.56
CA ARG A 57 -49.06 -7.42 0.63
C ARG A 57 -48.96 -8.21 1.93
N LEU A 58 -47.76 -8.36 2.49
CA LEU A 58 -47.55 -9.03 3.78
C LEU A 58 -48.15 -8.22 4.95
N ALA A 59 -48.09 -6.89 4.89
CA ALA A 59 -48.70 -6.01 5.87
C ALA A 59 -50.24 -6.17 5.88
N ASP A 60 -50.83 -6.27 4.69
CA ASP A 60 -52.28 -6.45 4.51
C ASP A 60 -52.76 -7.85 4.95
N PHE A 61 -51.93 -8.89 4.77
CA PHE A 61 -52.30 -10.28 5.07
C PHE A 61 -52.09 -10.67 6.54
N ARG A 62 -51.04 -10.16 7.20
CA ARG A 62 -50.63 -10.55 8.56
C ARG A 62 -50.77 -9.41 9.54
N SER A 63 -49.82 -8.48 9.52
CA SER A 63 -49.80 -7.27 10.34
C SER A 63 -48.70 -6.33 9.86
N PRO A 64 -48.81 -5.02 10.13
CA PRO A 64 -47.76 -4.05 9.80
C PRO A 64 -46.41 -4.41 10.45
N SER A 65 -46.43 -4.85 11.71
CA SER A 65 -45.21 -5.25 12.44
C SER A 65 -44.53 -6.47 11.82
N ALA A 66 -45.28 -7.46 11.32
CA ALA A 66 -44.68 -8.62 10.65
C ALA A 66 -44.03 -8.23 9.31
N ALA A 67 -44.62 -7.28 8.59
CA ALA A 67 -44.06 -6.76 7.35
C ALA A 67 -42.80 -5.92 7.58
N GLU A 68 -42.76 -5.14 8.67
CA GLU A 68 -41.61 -4.35 9.06
C GLU A 68 -40.42 -5.24 9.46
N HIS A 69 -40.64 -6.27 10.29
CA HIS A 69 -39.59 -7.25 10.59
C HIS A 69 -39.07 -7.98 9.34
N CYS A 70 -39.94 -8.27 8.37
CA CYS A 70 -39.53 -8.85 7.10
C CYS A 70 -38.66 -7.88 6.30
N ARG A 71 -39.04 -6.61 6.22
CA ARG A 71 -38.25 -5.55 5.58
C ARG A 71 -36.85 -5.45 6.21
N ASP A 72 -36.77 -5.37 7.53
CA ASP A 72 -35.48 -5.26 8.24
C ASP A 72 -34.58 -6.46 7.97
N THR A 73 -35.16 -7.67 7.98
CA THR A 73 -34.41 -8.90 7.68
C THR A 73 -33.89 -8.89 6.25
N LEU A 74 -34.70 -8.45 5.29
CA LEU A 74 -34.30 -8.38 3.87
C LEU A 74 -33.22 -7.31 3.65
N GLN A 75 -33.35 -6.14 4.29
CA GLN A 75 -32.34 -5.10 4.26
C GLN A 75 -31.01 -5.61 4.82
N LEU A 76 -31.03 -6.32 5.95
CA LEU A 76 -29.84 -6.93 6.54
C LEU A 76 -29.18 -7.94 5.57
N VAL A 77 -29.96 -8.78 4.89
CA VAL A 77 -29.44 -9.72 3.89
C VAL A 77 -28.79 -8.98 2.72
N MET A 78 -29.38 -7.88 2.26
CA MET A 78 -28.81 -7.06 1.20
C MET A 78 -27.50 -6.41 1.62
N ASP A 79 -27.47 -5.80 2.80
CA ASP A 79 -26.29 -5.12 3.32
C ASP A 79 -25.14 -6.12 3.47
N ASN A 80 -25.43 -7.32 4.01
CA ASN A 80 -24.47 -8.41 4.09
C ASN A 80 -23.97 -8.88 2.71
N ALA A 81 -24.85 -8.95 1.71
CA ALA A 81 -24.46 -9.33 0.35
C ALA A 81 -23.54 -8.27 -0.29
N VAL A 82 -23.89 -6.99 -0.16
CA VAL A 82 -23.07 -5.87 -0.62
C VAL A 82 -21.70 -5.89 0.06
N GLU A 83 -21.66 -6.11 1.38
CA GLU A 83 -20.42 -6.15 2.14
C GLU A 83 -19.54 -7.35 1.75
N THR A 84 -20.14 -8.51 1.51
CA THR A 84 -19.43 -9.69 1.00
C THR A 84 -18.75 -9.40 -0.33
N VAL A 85 -19.44 -8.71 -1.25
CA VAL A 85 -18.87 -8.35 -2.55
C VAL A 85 -17.76 -7.31 -2.39
N LYS A 86 -17.92 -6.30 -1.52
CA LYS A 86 -16.85 -5.31 -1.23
C LYS A 86 -15.61 -5.98 -0.67
N ASN A 87 -15.75 -6.87 0.32
CA ASN A 87 -14.62 -7.61 0.89
C ASN A 87 -13.92 -8.42 -0.20
N LYS A 88 -14.68 -9.04 -1.11
CA LYS A 88 -14.09 -9.78 -2.22
C LYS A 88 -13.35 -8.90 -3.23
N ILE A 89 -13.80 -7.67 -3.44
CA ILE A 89 -13.05 -6.69 -4.23
C ILE A 89 -11.73 -6.37 -3.53
N LEU A 90 -11.78 -6.06 -2.23
CA LEU A 90 -10.57 -5.79 -1.43
C LEU A 90 -9.57 -6.95 -1.49
N ASP A 91 -10.02 -8.20 -1.31
CA ASP A 91 -9.17 -9.39 -1.42
C ASP A 91 -8.43 -9.45 -2.77
N LEU A 92 -9.11 -9.09 -3.87
CA LEU A 92 -8.50 -9.07 -5.20
C LEU A 92 -7.48 -7.95 -5.36
N LEU A 93 -7.77 -6.77 -4.82
CA LEU A 93 -6.80 -5.66 -4.81
C LEU A 93 -5.54 -6.04 -4.03
N GLU A 94 -5.72 -6.67 -2.86
CA GLU A 94 -4.61 -7.19 -2.06
C GLU A 94 -3.82 -8.27 -2.81
N THR A 95 -4.50 -9.18 -3.50
CA THR A 95 -3.85 -10.23 -4.30
C THR A 95 -2.96 -9.64 -5.39
N VAL A 96 -3.42 -8.60 -6.08
CA VAL A 96 -2.62 -7.90 -7.10
C VAL A 96 -1.36 -7.30 -6.47
N ALA A 97 -1.51 -6.58 -5.35
CA ALA A 97 -0.36 -5.99 -4.65
C ALA A 97 0.62 -7.03 -4.11
N ASP A 98 0.12 -8.17 -3.62
CA ASP A 98 0.94 -9.30 -3.16
C ASP A 98 1.72 -9.93 -4.32
N LYS A 99 1.13 -10.03 -5.51
CA LYS A 99 1.83 -10.53 -6.71
C LYS A 99 2.90 -9.57 -7.23
N MET A 100 2.73 -8.26 -7.05
CA MET A 100 3.75 -7.27 -7.39
C MET A 100 4.93 -7.28 -6.40
N SER A 101 4.69 -7.68 -5.15
CA SER A 101 5.64 -7.58 -4.03
C SER A 101 7.00 -8.27 -4.28
N PRO A 102 7.10 -9.47 -4.88
CA PRO A 102 8.38 -10.11 -5.17
C PRO A 102 9.28 -9.29 -6.11
N SER A 103 8.72 -8.73 -7.18
CA SER A 103 9.46 -7.91 -8.14
C SER A 103 9.93 -6.61 -7.49
N VAL A 104 9.05 -5.95 -6.73
CA VAL A 104 9.38 -4.75 -5.94
C VAL A 104 10.51 -5.03 -4.96
N ARG A 105 10.39 -6.10 -4.15
CA ARG A 105 11.42 -6.49 -3.18
C ARG A 105 12.76 -6.76 -3.85
N ARG A 106 12.76 -7.44 -5.00
CA ARG A 106 13.97 -7.72 -5.77
C ARG A 106 14.64 -6.43 -6.24
N PHE A 107 13.89 -5.52 -6.87
CA PHE A 107 14.45 -4.26 -7.37
C PHE A 107 14.99 -3.37 -6.24
N LEU A 108 14.29 -3.31 -5.10
CA LEU A 108 14.77 -2.58 -3.91
C LEU A 108 16.05 -3.18 -3.34
N MET A 109 16.14 -4.51 -3.25
CA MET A 109 17.34 -5.19 -2.78
C MET A 109 18.54 -4.96 -3.71
N GLU A 110 18.34 -5.13 -5.02
CA GLU A 110 19.39 -4.91 -6.04
C GLU A 110 19.85 -3.45 -6.04
N GLY A 111 18.91 -2.50 -5.98
CA GLY A 111 19.19 -1.07 -5.90
C GLY A 111 19.95 -0.69 -4.62
N ALA A 112 19.67 -1.34 -3.51
CA ALA A 112 20.40 -1.12 -2.26
C ALA A 112 21.85 -1.64 -2.33
N GLU A 113 22.08 -2.79 -2.97
CA GLU A 113 23.40 -3.44 -3.02
C GLU A 113 24.34 -2.89 -4.10
N LEU A 114 23.82 -2.37 -5.22
CA LEU A 114 24.60 -2.12 -6.44
C LEU A 114 24.57 -0.66 -6.96
N ALA A 115 24.08 0.31 -6.19
CA ALA A 115 23.86 1.68 -6.70
C ALA A 115 25.11 2.44 -7.17
N ASP A 116 26.32 2.06 -6.72
CA ASP A 116 27.57 2.73 -7.11
C ASP A 116 28.02 2.39 -8.55
N GLN A 117 27.30 1.53 -9.28
CA GLN A 117 27.67 1.05 -10.62
C GLN A 117 26.79 1.64 -11.76
N GLU A 118 26.62 2.95 -11.90
CA GLU A 118 25.87 3.57 -13.04
C GLU A 118 24.49 2.91 -13.32
N ASN A 119 23.89 2.26 -12.33
CA ASN A 119 22.97 1.17 -12.62
C ASN A 119 21.53 1.58 -12.38
N ASN A 120 20.68 1.31 -13.37
CA ASN A 120 19.36 1.89 -13.51
C ASN A 120 18.27 1.21 -12.65
N TYR A 121 18.60 0.66 -11.48
CA TYR A 121 17.67 -0.17 -10.70
C TYR A 121 16.48 0.61 -10.14
N VAL A 122 16.72 1.84 -9.67
CA VAL A 122 15.65 2.73 -9.21
C VAL A 122 14.71 3.03 -10.38
N ASP A 123 15.25 3.41 -11.55
CA ASP A 123 14.42 3.64 -12.73
C ASP A 123 13.67 2.39 -13.20
N ARG A 124 14.28 1.19 -13.09
CA ARG A 124 13.57 -0.07 -13.40
C ARG A 124 12.42 -0.33 -12.43
N LEU A 125 12.61 -0.04 -11.13
CA LEU A 125 11.51 -0.08 -10.15
C LEU A 125 10.44 0.94 -10.50
N MET A 126 10.82 2.17 -10.84
CA MET A 126 9.89 3.23 -11.19
C MET A 126 9.11 2.90 -12.45
N GLN A 127 9.79 2.43 -13.50
CA GLN A 127 9.17 1.99 -14.74
C GLN A 127 8.20 0.84 -14.49
N TYR A 128 8.62 -0.16 -13.70
CA TYR A 128 7.74 -1.27 -13.34
C TYR A 128 6.49 -0.78 -12.60
N LEU A 129 6.63 0.10 -11.60
CA LEU A 129 5.49 0.66 -10.89
C LEU A 129 4.60 1.49 -11.82
N ASP A 130 5.17 2.34 -12.67
CA ASP A 130 4.46 3.19 -13.61
C ASP A 130 3.65 2.40 -14.64
N GLU A 131 4.25 1.37 -15.26
CA GLU A 131 3.56 0.50 -16.22
C GLU A 131 2.34 -0.19 -15.58
N ASN A 132 2.52 -0.76 -14.37
CA ASN A 132 1.45 -1.46 -13.67
C ASN A 132 0.36 -0.49 -13.17
N LEU A 133 0.74 0.65 -12.58
CA LEU A 133 -0.19 1.65 -12.08
C LEU A 133 -0.94 2.38 -13.20
N THR A 134 -0.34 2.54 -14.38
CA THR A 134 -1.01 3.06 -15.57
C THR A 134 -2.14 2.13 -16.04
N ILE A 135 -1.89 0.82 -16.03
CA ILE A 135 -2.94 -0.16 -16.35
C ILE A 135 -4.06 -0.11 -15.30
N LEU A 136 -3.70 -0.10 -14.02
CA LEU A 136 -4.67 -0.01 -12.92
C LEU A 136 -5.51 1.27 -12.99
N SER A 137 -4.88 2.44 -13.19
CA SER A 137 -5.59 3.73 -13.26
C SER A 137 -6.48 3.87 -14.49
N SER A 138 -6.06 3.31 -15.63
CA SER A 138 -6.84 3.41 -16.87
C SER A 138 -8.03 2.44 -16.92
N GLN A 139 -7.93 1.31 -16.21
CA GLN A 139 -8.95 0.26 -16.27
C GLN A 139 -9.84 0.19 -15.03
N LEU A 140 -9.35 0.46 -13.82
CA LEU A 140 -10.18 0.39 -12.61
C LEU A 140 -11.08 1.62 -12.46
N ASN A 141 -12.17 1.48 -11.72
CA ASN A 141 -12.91 2.63 -11.24
C ASN A 141 -12.04 3.47 -10.26
N PRO A 142 -12.29 4.78 -10.11
CA PRO A 142 -11.47 5.66 -9.26
C PRO A 142 -11.33 5.17 -7.81
N ASP A 143 -12.45 4.76 -7.19
CA ASP A 143 -12.45 4.27 -5.80
C ASP A 143 -11.56 3.04 -5.60
N ASN A 144 -11.59 2.08 -6.53
CA ASN A 144 -10.77 0.88 -6.45
C ASN A 144 -9.31 1.18 -6.82
N PHE A 145 -9.05 2.12 -7.72
CA PHE A 145 -7.69 2.57 -7.99
C PHE A 145 -7.06 3.20 -6.74
N ASP A 146 -7.74 4.12 -6.07
CA ASP A 146 -7.25 4.77 -4.86
C ASP A 146 -6.97 3.77 -3.73
N ARG A 147 -7.87 2.79 -3.56
CA ARG A 147 -7.66 1.67 -2.62
C ARG A 147 -6.45 0.83 -3.00
N THR A 148 -6.32 0.48 -4.28
CA THR A 148 -5.18 -0.31 -4.77
C THR A 148 -3.87 0.44 -4.55
N LEU A 149 -3.84 1.74 -4.84
CA LEU A 149 -2.67 2.60 -4.62
C LEU A 149 -2.28 2.63 -3.13
N THR A 150 -3.26 2.73 -2.24
CA THR A 150 -3.06 2.67 -0.78
C THR A 150 -2.46 1.33 -0.35
N ILE A 151 -3.01 0.22 -0.84
CA ILE A 151 -2.52 -1.14 -0.53
C ILE A 151 -1.09 -1.34 -1.05
N ILE A 152 -0.81 -0.94 -2.29
CA ILE A 152 0.53 -1.04 -2.89
C ILE A 152 1.55 -0.23 -2.08
N PHE A 153 1.20 1.00 -1.70
CA PHE A 153 2.08 1.86 -0.90
C PHE A 153 2.38 1.27 0.49
N ASP A 154 1.37 0.67 1.13
CA ASP A 154 1.55 -0.04 2.40
C ASP A 154 2.47 -1.25 2.26
N LYS A 155 2.29 -2.07 1.22
CA LYS A 155 3.15 -3.22 0.94
C LYS A 155 4.59 -2.77 0.65
N LEU A 156 4.78 -1.71 -0.13
CA LEU A 156 6.08 -1.11 -0.39
C LEU A 156 6.78 -0.67 0.90
N SER A 157 6.06 0.04 1.78
CA SER A 157 6.59 0.52 3.05
C SER A 157 7.01 -0.64 3.96
N ARG A 158 6.21 -1.71 4.04
CA ARG A 158 6.56 -2.94 4.76
C ARG A 158 7.77 -3.65 4.17
N ILE A 159 7.84 -3.79 2.84
CA ILE A 159 9.00 -4.39 2.18
C ILE A 159 10.27 -3.59 2.48
N MET A 160 10.19 -2.25 2.42
CA MET A 160 11.31 -1.37 2.79
C MET A 160 11.73 -1.58 4.24
N PHE A 161 10.78 -1.61 5.17
CA PHE A 161 11.05 -1.87 6.57
C PHE A 161 11.74 -3.22 6.78
N ASP A 162 11.23 -4.29 6.18
CA ASP A 162 11.83 -5.62 6.25
C ASP A 162 13.27 -5.61 5.70
N LEU A 163 13.53 -4.89 4.60
CA LEU A 163 14.88 -4.80 4.02
C LEU A 163 15.84 -4.07 4.96
N VAL A 164 15.37 -3.04 5.66
CA VAL A 164 16.15 -2.34 6.69
C VAL A 164 16.47 -3.27 7.85
N GLU A 165 15.47 -3.94 8.43
CA GLU A 165 15.69 -4.86 9.56
C GLU A 165 16.63 -6.01 9.18
N ASN A 166 16.41 -6.65 8.03
CA ASN A 166 17.31 -7.68 7.50
C ASN A 166 18.73 -7.14 7.23
N GLY A 167 18.84 -5.89 6.78
CA GLY A 167 20.12 -5.23 6.56
C GLY A 167 20.89 -5.04 7.87
N LEU A 168 20.20 -4.69 8.95
CA LEU A 168 20.78 -4.54 10.28
C LEU A 168 21.26 -5.87 10.86
N GLU A 169 20.41 -6.91 10.77
CA GLU A 169 20.76 -8.26 11.22
C GLU A 169 22.00 -8.80 10.50
N LYS A 170 22.07 -8.58 9.18
CA LYS A 170 23.18 -9.03 8.33
C LYS A 170 24.37 -8.07 8.33
N ARG A 171 24.33 -6.98 9.10
CA ARG A 171 25.37 -5.95 9.20
C ARG A 171 25.82 -5.43 7.83
N LYS A 172 24.84 -5.08 6.99
CA LYS A 172 25.09 -4.47 5.68
C LYS A 172 25.87 -3.15 5.84
N PRO A 173 26.69 -2.75 4.84
CA PRO A 173 27.49 -1.53 4.93
C PRO A 173 26.61 -0.26 4.89
N PRO A 174 27.09 0.90 5.36
CA PRO A 174 26.34 2.16 5.33
C PRO A 174 25.77 2.53 3.95
N ASN A 175 26.54 2.30 2.87
CA ASN A 175 26.08 2.54 1.50
C ASN A 175 24.76 1.82 1.17
N PHE A 176 24.54 0.61 1.71
CA PHE A 176 23.28 -0.11 1.51
C PHE A 176 22.08 0.68 2.03
N PHE A 177 22.19 1.24 3.25
CA PHE A 177 21.14 2.04 3.85
C PHE A 177 21.03 3.42 3.19
N ALA A 178 22.14 4.04 2.81
CA ALA A 178 22.13 5.30 2.05
C ALA A 178 21.42 5.14 0.69
N ASN A 179 21.60 4.01 0.01
CA ASN A 179 20.93 3.72 -1.27
C ASN A 179 19.44 3.45 -1.09
N LEU A 180 19.05 2.70 -0.04
CA LEU A 180 17.64 2.55 0.32
C LEU A 180 17.00 3.90 0.69
N HIS A 181 17.73 4.77 1.39
CA HIS A 181 17.27 6.11 1.73
C HIS A 181 16.97 6.95 0.48
N LYS A 182 17.91 7.00 -0.47
CA LYS A 182 17.68 7.66 -1.77
C LYS A 182 16.47 7.09 -2.49
N THR A 183 16.34 5.76 -2.52
CA THR A 183 15.22 5.08 -3.17
C THR A 183 13.88 5.41 -2.50
N LEU A 184 13.85 5.49 -1.17
CA LEU A 184 12.66 5.90 -0.41
C LEU A 184 12.21 7.30 -0.81
N HIS A 185 13.14 8.26 -0.93
CA HIS A 185 12.83 9.63 -1.35
C HIS A 185 12.27 9.68 -2.78
N VAL A 186 12.82 8.90 -3.71
CA VAL A 186 12.29 8.80 -5.09
C VAL A 186 10.88 8.20 -5.08
N LEU A 187 10.67 7.12 -4.33
CA LEU A 187 9.35 6.50 -4.18
C LEU A 187 8.34 7.47 -3.57
N MET A 188 8.70 8.17 -2.49
CA MET A 188 7.85 9.21 -1.93
C MET A 188 7.53 10.25 -3.00
N GLY A 189 8.52 10.78 -3.74
CA GLY A 189 8.29 11.72 -4.82
C GLY A 189 7.28 11.21 -5.86
N PHE A 190 7.38 9.94 -6.27
CA PHE A 190 6.48 9.32 -7.23
C PHE A 190 5.03 9.23 -6.73
N PHE A 191 4.80 8.75 -5.51
CA PHE A 191 3.46 8.68 -4.93
C PHE A 191 2.90 10.07 -4.57
N HIS A 192 3.75 11.10 -4.38
CA HIS A 192 3.34 12.49 -4.16
C HIS A 192 2.99 13.27 -5.44
N GLN A 193 3.44 12.82 -6.60
CA GLN A 193 3.10 13.47 -7.88
C GLN A 193 1.64 13.21 -8.32
N GLY A 194 0.95 12.25 -7.70
CA GLY A 194 -0.50 12.10 -7.79
C GLY A 194 -1.26 13.24 -7.11
N GLU A 195 -2.56 13.39 -7.38
CA GLU A 195 -3.41 14.47 -6.84
C GLU A 195 -3.10 14.76 -5.36
N LYS A 196 -2.80 16.03 -5.04
CA LYS A 196 -2.21 16.46 -3.76
C LYS A 196 -3.03 16.04 -2.52
N GLU A 197 -4.32 15.81 -2.68
CA GLU A 197 -5.20 15.38 -1.59
C GLU A 197 -5.07 13.87 -1.32
N GLY A 198 -4.93 13.05 -2.36
CA GLY A 198 -4.78 11.60 -2.25
C GLY A 198 -3.41 11.19 -1.67
N SER A 199 -2.33 11.86 -2.08
CA SER A 199 -0.97 11.57 -1.59
C SER A 199 -0.77 11.90 -0.11
N GLN A 200 -1.44 12.94 0.39
CA GLN A 200 -1.39 13.30 1.82
C GLN A 200 -2.14 12.30 2.70
N HIS A 201 -3.20 11.67 2.17
CA HIS A 201 -3.92 10.58 2.83
C HIS A 201 -3.05 9.31 2.92
N LEU A 202 -2.27 8.99 1.88
CA LEU A 202 -1.35 7.85 1.88
C LEU A 202 -0.30 7.95 3.01
N LEU A 203 0.28 9.14 3.22
CA LEU A 203 1.26 9.37 4.28
C LEU A 203 0.63 9.28 5.68
N GLN A 204 -0.58 9.80 5.87
CA GLN A 204 -1.30 9.67 7.14
C GLN A 204 -1.61 8.21 7.47
N THR A 205 -1.95 7.40 6.45
CA THR A 205 -2.28 5.98 6.61
C THR A 205 -1.09 5.16 7.10
N GLN A 206 0.14 5.55 6.74
CA GLN A 206 1.37 4.85 7.14
C GLN A 206 1.81 5.12 8.59
N GLY A 207 1.17 6.05 9.30
CA GLY A 207 1.39 6.30 10.73
C GLY A 207 2.86 6.47 11.11
N GLU A 208 3.34 5.67 12.07
CA GLU A 208 4.71 5.72 12.60
C GLU A 208 5.74 4.91 11.78
N MET A 209 5.31 4.12 10.78
CA MET A 209 6.19 3.21 10.05
C MET A 209 7.18 3.96 9.16
N LEU A 210 6.70 4.87 8.31
CA LEU A 210 7.56 5.66 7.42
C LEU A 210 8.58 6.52 8.20
N PRO A 211 8.18 7.30 9.23
CA PRO A 211 9.15 8.03 10.06
C PRO A 211 10.19 7.12 10.71
N ARG A 212 9.81 5.90 11.12
CA ARG A 212 10.73 4.92 11.68
C ARG A 212 11.73 4.42 10.63
N ILE A 213 11.27 4.09 9.42
CA ILE A 213 12.15 3.69 8.30
C ILE A 213 13.14 4.82 8.00
N GLU A 214 12.63 6.05 7.84
CA GLU A 214 13.45 7.24 7.54
C GLU A 214 14.54 7.45 8.59
N ARG A 215 14.19 7.33 9.87
CA ARG A 215 15.15 7.45 10.98
C ARG A 215 16.22 6.36 10.95
N LEU A 216 15.84 5.09 10.73
CA LEU A 216 16.79 3.98 10.68
C LEU A 216 17.73 4.12 9.49
N LEU A 217 17.19 4.45 8.31
CA LEU A 217 17.98 4.67 7.11
C LEU A 217 18.96 5.83 7.26
N THR A 218 18.52 6.93 7.87
CA THR A 218 19.39 8.08 8.14
C THR A 218 20.53 7.70 9.10
N LEU A 219 20.20 7.02 10.21
CA LEU A 219 21.19 6.65 11.23
C LEU A 219 22.23 5.67 10.69
N HIS A 220 21.80 4.67 9.92
CA HIS A 220 22.65 3.59 9.45
C HIS A 220 23.28 3.85 8.07
N GLY A 221 22.79 4.86 7.35
CA GLY A 221 23.36 5.34 6.08
C GLY A 221 24.46 6.38 6.24
N MET A 222 24.68 6.90 7.45
CA MET A 222 25.74 7.87 7.74
C MET A 222 27.12 7.21 7.80
N ASP A 223 28.12 7.89 7.24
CA ASP A 223 29.52 7.50 7.41
C ASP A 223 29.97 7.73 8.86
N THR A 224 31.01 7.01 9.28
CA THR A 224 31.58 7.14 10.63
C THR A 224 31.92 8.59 10.99
N ALA A 225 32.38 9.39 10.03
CA ALA A 225 32.67 10.81 10.23
C ALA A 225 31.41 11.64 10.54
N ASP A 226 30.30 11.34 9.87
CA ASP A 226 29.02 12.04 10.06
C ASP A 226 28.38 11.66 11.40
N LEU A 227 28.48 10.39 11.80
CA LEU A 227 28.07 9.91 13.13
C LEU A 227 28.86 10.59 14.24
N ILE A 228 30.19 10.69 14.08
CA ILE A 228 31.06 11.42 15.01
C ILE A 228 30.62 12.89 15.10
N MET A 229 30.37 13.54 13.96
CA MET A 229 29.88 14.91 13.90
C MET A 229 28.54 15.08 14.63
N GLN A 230 27.56 14.21 14.38
CA GLN A 230 26.26 14.24 15.06
C GLN A 230 26.41 14.10 16.58
N VAL A 231 27.25 13.17 17.06
CA VAL A 231 27.50 13.00 18.49
C VAL A 231 28.12 14.26 19.09
N HIS A 232 29.07 14.89 18.40
CA HIS A 232 29.65 16.14 18.85
C HIS A 232 28.64 17.29 18.86
N GLN A 233 27.76 17.38 17.86
CA GLN A 233 26.69 18.37 17.82
C GLN A 233 25.65 18.17 18.93
N ALA A 234 25.24 16.92 19.19
CA ALA A 234 24.34 16.59 20.29
C ALA A 234 24.94 16.95 21.65
N ARG A 235 26.23 16.60 21.88
CA ARG A 235 26.96 16.98 23.10
C ARG A 235 27.09 18.50 23.25
N LEU A 236 27.34 19.22 22.15
CA LEU A 236 27.39 20.68 22.17
C LEU A 236 26.03 21.28 22.55
N GLN A 237 24.94 20.70 22.04
CA GLN A 237 23.58 21.13 22.36
C GLN A 237 23.26 20.85 23.84
N GLU A 238 23.58 19.66 24.35
CA GLU A 238 23.47 19.33 25.79
C GLU A 238 24.27 20.30 26.66
N GLN A 239 25.49 20.67 26.24
CA GLN A 239 26.31 21.67 26.95
C GLN A 239 25.70 23.07 26.94
N ARG A 240 25.03 23.46 25.85
CA ARG A 240 24.35 24.75 25.74
C ARG A 240 23.07 24.80 26.57
N ASP A 241 22.38 23.66 26.67
CA ASP A 241 21.13 23.52 27.42
C ASP A 241 21.37 23.28 28.92
N MET A 242 22.63 22.98 29.32
CA MET A 242 23.03 22.90 30.72
C MET A 242 23.05 24.29 31.39
N VAL A 243 22.14 24.49 32.34
CA VAL A 243 22.00 25.74 33.12
C VAL A 243 23.00 25.82 34.30
N SER A 244 23.59 24.70 34.71
CA SER A 244 24.57 24.64 35.80
C SER A 244 25.59 23.52 35.55
N ALA A 245 26.88 23.85 35.64
CA ALA A 245 27.96 22.86 35.57
C ALA A 245 27.98 22.03 36.86
N ALA A 246 27.57 20.76 36.79
CA ALA A 246 27.62 19.86 37.94
C ALA A 246 29.06 19.46 38.33
N ASP A 247 29.99 19.41 37.37
CA ASP A 247 31.34 18.89 37.56
C ASP A 247 32.47 19.91 37.27
N GLY A 248 32.22 21.18 37.61
CA GLY A 248 33.22 22.24 37.54
C GLY A 248 33.51 22.77 36.12
N LEU A 249 33.91 24.05 36.06
CA LEU A 249 34.29 24.71 34.82
C LEU A 249 35.80 24.51 34.56
N LEU A 250 36.14 23.95 33.40
CA LEU A 250 37.50 24.05 32.85
C LEU A 250 37.71 25.49 32.34
N THR A 251 38.21 26.35 33.21
CA THR A 251 38.78 27.64 32.82
C THR A 251 40.22 27.42 32.36
N VAL A 252 40.53 27.88 31.14
CA VAL A 252 41.92 28.00 30.62
C VAL A 252 42.64 29.13 31.34
#